data_AF-A0A2V9LHY2-F1
#
_entry.id   AF-A0A2V9LHY2-F1
#
_cell.length_a   1.000
_cell.length_b   1.000
_cell.length_c   1.000
_cell.angle_alpha   90.00
_cell.angle_beta   90.00
_cell.angle_gamma   90.00
#
_symmetry.space_group_name_H-M   'P 1'
#
loop_
_entity.id
_entity.type
_entity.pdbx_description
1 polymer ?
#
loop_
_entity_poly.entity_id
_entity_poly.type
_entity_poly.pdbx_seq_one_letter_code
_entity_poly.pdbx_strand_id
1 'polypeptide(L)'
;MLALFALAMQAIAILAPLGFDDIPKRLLFEISYVVLIFFAIVNLPRPGFLIIGVGLLLNFLPIVANGGLMPVTAESLVRIDQQDRIEGRAEGDAIPRTKNVLKTKEDTHFYVLSDRLVVDNPVYVPILSIGDLVIGAGLVVTLGDLFLPRVQRSRQAPAKPSRANL
;
A
#
# COMPACT_ATOMS: atom_id res chain seq x y z
N MET A 1 -3.81 -14.69 -7.78
CA MET A 1 -3.32 -15.29 -6.52
C MET A 1 -2.06 -14.61 -6.02
N LEU A 2 -1.08 -14.27 -6.87
CA LEU A 2 0.19 -13.67 -6.45
C LEU A 2 0.05 -12.36 -5.63
N ALA A 3 -0.80 -11.42 -6.04
CA ALA A 3 -1.06 -10.20 -5.28
C ALA A 3 -1.67 -10.47 -3.89
N LEU A 4 -2.62 -11.41 -3.80
CA LEU A 4 -3.24 -11.78 -2.52
C LEU A 4 -2.21 -12.43 -1.58
N PHE A 5 -1.30 -13.22 -2.12
CA PHE A 5 -0.21 -13.81 -1.36
C PHE A 5 0.73 -12.74 -0.80
N ALA A 6 1.13 -11.76 -1.61
CA ALA A 6 1.95 -10.65 -1.14
C ALA A 6 1.23 -9.78 -0.08
N LEU A 7 -0.07 -9.52 -0.25
CA LEU A 7 -0.87 -8.81 0.75
C LEU A 7 -1.01 -9.62 2.05
N ALA A 8 -1.13 -10.94 1.97
CA ALA A 8 -1.13 -11.80 3.15
C ALA A 8 0.22 -11.75 3.88
N MET A 9 1.34 -11.72 3.15
CA MET A 9 2.67 -11.52 3.76
C MET A 9 2.75 -10.20 4.52
N GLN A 10 2.24 -9.10 3.94
CA GLN A 10 2.19 -7.81 4.64
C GLN A 10 1.28 -7.85 5.87
N ALA A 11 0.11 -8.48 5.77
CA ALA A 11 -0.79 -8.62 6.92
C ALA A 11 -0.14 -9.42 8.05
N ILE A 12 0.59 -10.49 7.74
CA ILE A 12 1.37 -11.26 8.70
C ILE A 12 2.47 -10.39 9.31
N ALA A 13 3.22 -9.63 8.51
CA ALA A 13 4.26 -8.71 9.00
C ALA A 13 3.74 -7.64 9.98
N ILE A 14 2.48 -7.24 9.82
CA ILE A 14 1.82 -6.22 10.64
C ILE A 14 1.22 -6.84 11.91
N LEU A 15 0.54 -7.98 11.80
CA LEU A 15 -0.30 -8.53 12.86
C LEU A 15 0.39 -9.60 13.70
N ALA A 16 1.33 -10.35 13.13
CA ALA A 16 2.03 -11.39 13.86
C ALA A 16 3.08 -10.76 14.79
N PRO A 17 3.17 -11.20 16.06
CA PRO A 17 4.26 -10.83 16.95
C PRO A 17 5.50 -11.61 16.53
N LEU A 18 6.18 -11.16 15.47
CA LEU A 18 7.33 -11.83 14.83
C LEU A 18 8.62 -11.83 15.69
N GLY A 19 8.51 -11.72 17.01
CA GLY A 19 9.63 -11.62 17.95
C GLY A 19 10.11 -10.18 18.15
N PHE A 20 11.13 -10.04 19.01
CA PHE A 20 11.75 -8.74 19.35
C PHE A 20 12.73 -8.23 18.29
N ASP A 21 13.10 -9.06 17.32
CA ASP A 21 13.99 -8.67 16.23
C ASP A 21 13.16 -8.14 15.05
N ASP A 22 13.45 -6.93 14.58
CA ASP A 22 12.75 -6.31 13.44
C ASP A 22 13.12 -6.94 12.08
N ILE A 23 14.11 -7.84 12.05
CA ILE A 23 14.68 -8.42 10.81
C ILE A 23 13.66 -9.25 10.03
N PRO A 24 12.91 -10.21 10.61
CA PRO A 24 11.93 -11.00 9.87
C PRO A 24 10.82 -10.11 9.29
N LYS A 25 10.41 -9.08 10.04
CA LYS A 25 9.41 -8.11 9.60
C LYS A 25 9.90 -7.31 8.39
N ARG A 26 11.12 -6.75 8.45
CA ARG A 26 11.78 -6.01 7.35
C ARG A 26 11.84 -6.86 6.08
N LEU A 27 12.38 -8.06 6.17
CA LEU A 27 12.49 -8.98 5.03
C LEU A 27 11.12 -9.34 4.44
N LEU A 28 10.12 -9.59 5.29
CA LEU A 28 8.78 -9.95 4.82
C LEU A 28 8.13 -8.81 4.02
N PHE A 29 8.32 -7.55 4.46
CA PHE A 29 7.86 -6.38 3.70
C PHE A 29 8.60 -6.22 2.38
N GLU A 30 9.94 -6.28 2.39
CA GLU A 30 10.74 -6.15 1.18
C GLU A 30 10.35 -7.20 0.13
N ILE A 31 10.28 -8.48 0.54
CA ILE A 31 9.90 -9.58 -0.35
C ILE A 31 8.47 -9.36 -0.87
N SER A 32 7.53 -8.92 -0.02
CA SER A 32 6.16 -8.63 -0.47
C SER A 32 6.12 -7.57 -1.56
N TYR A 33 6.94 -6.51 -1.45
CA TYR A 33 7.03 -5.46 -2.47
C TYR A 33 7.63 -5.99 -3.76
N VAL A 34 8.68 -6.81 -3.69
CA VAL A 34 9.26 -7.46 -4.88
C VAL A 34 8.22 -8.32 -5.60
N VAL A 35 7.42 -9.09 -4.87
CA VAL A 35 6.35 -9.92 -5.43
C VAL A 35 5.25 -9.05 -6.06
N LEU A 36 4.87 -7.92 -5.44
CA LEU A 36 3.88 -6.99 -5.99
C LEU A 36 4.41 -6.28 -7.25
N ILE A 37 5.67 -5.86 -7.26
CA ILE A 37 6.31 -5.24 -8.42
C ILE A 37 6.36 -6.25 -9.57
N PHE A 38 6.79 -7.49 -9.30
CA PHE A 38 6.78 -8.55 -10.31
C PHE A 38 5.35 -8.81 -10.84
N PHE A 39 4.36 -8.86 -9.95
CA PHE A 39 2.96 -8.99 -10.36
C PHE A 39 2.51 -7.83 -11.27
N ALA A 40 2.89 -6.59 -10.95
CA ALA A 40 2.59 -5.43 -11.77
C ALA A 40 3.27 -5.52 -13.15
N ILE A 41 4.54 -5.95 -13.19
CA ILE A 41 5.32 -6.16 -14.44
C ILE A 41 4.62 -7.14 -15.36
N VAL A 42 4.19 -8.30 -14.84
CA VAL A 42 3.48 -9.32 -15.62
C VAL A 42 2.13 -8.81 -16.15
N ASN A 43 1.57 -7.75 -15.56
CA ASN A 43 0.30 -7.14 -15.97
C ASN A 43 0.45 -5.76 -16.67
N LEU A 44 1.68 -5.34 -17.01
CA LEU A 44 1.97 -4.06 -17.69
C LEU A 44 1.18 -3.77 -18.97
N PRO A 45 0.73 -4.75 -19.76
CA PRO A 45 -0.12 -4.46 -20.92
C PRO A 45 -1.42 -3.73 -20.58
N ARG A 46 -1.83 -3.69 -19.30
CA ARG A 46 -2.98 -2.91 -18.84
C ARG A 46 -2.50 -1.56 -18.26
N PRO A 47 -3.12 -0.43 -18.66
CA PRO A 47 -2.66 0.90 -18.26
C PRO A 47 -2.72 1.12 -16.74
N GLY A 48 -3.74 0.60 -16.07
CA GLY A 48 -3.84 0.70 -14.60
C GLY A 48 -2.67 0.02 -13.86
N PHE A 49 -2.10 -1.05 -14.42
CA PHE A 49 -0.97 -1.75 -13.82
C PHE A 49 0.36 -1.04 -14.02
N LEU A 50 0.51 -0.24 -15.09
CA LEU A 50 1.65 0.66 -15.22
C LEU A 50 1.66 1.69 -14.09
N ILE A 51 0.50 2.29 -13.80
CA ILE A 51 0.35 3.27 -12.72
C ILE A 51 0.62 2.61 -11.36
N ILE A 52 0.04 1.43 -11.11
CA ILE A 52 0.32 0.65 -9.88
C ILE A 52 1.81 0.35 -9.75
N GLY A 53 2.48 -0.08 -10.83
CA GLY A 53 3.90 -0.37 -10.84
C GLY A 53 4.75 0.83 -10.44
N VAL A 54 4.47 2.02 -11.00
CA VAL A 54 5.14 3.27 -10.62
C VAL A 54 4.92 3.57 -9.14
N GLY A 55 3.69 3.45 -8.63
CA GLY A 55 3.40 3.69 -7.22
C GLY A 55 4.11 2.70 -6.28
N LEU A 56 4.20 1.43 -6.66
CA LEU A 56 4.97 0.41 -5.93
C LEU A 56 6.47 0.74 -5.89
N LEU A 57 7.04 1.22 -7.00
CA LEU A 57 8.45 1.64 -7.04
C LEU A 57 8.70 2.87 -6.17
N LEU A 58 7.79 3.85 -6.17
CA LEU A 58 7.88 5.03 -5.32
C LEU A 58 7.87 4.69 -3.83
N ASN A 59 7.15 3.63 -3.42
CA ASN A 59 7.17 3.12 -2.06
C ASN A 59 8.40 2.25 -1.77
N PHE A 60 8.82 1.44 -2.73
CA PHE A 60 9.92 0.50 -2.54
C PHE A 60 11.26 1.19 -2.33
N LEU A 61 11.51 2.31 -3.02
CA LEU A 61 12.74 3.08 -2.90
C LEU A 61 13.04 3.55 -1.45
N PRO A 62 12.15 4.29 -0.76
CA PRO A 62 12.38 4.67 0.63
C PRO A 62 12.42 3.44 1.56
N ILE A 63 11.67 2.37 1.29
CA ILE A 63 11.71 1.16 2.13
C ILE A 63 13.11 0.53 2.12
N VAL A 64 13.66 0.24 0.93
CA VAL A 64 14.98 -0.39 0.81
C VAL A 64 16.09 0.54 1.28
N ALA A 65 16.01 1.83 0.91
CA ALA A 65 17.03 2.81 1.31
C ALA A 65 17.07 3.09 2.82
N ASN A 66 16.05 2.67 3.58
CA ASN A 66 15.97 2.88 5.03
C ASN A 66 15.95 1.56 5.84
N GLY A 67 16.41 0.45 5.23
CA GLY A 67 16.61 -0.82 5.92
C GLY A 67 15.35 -1.68 6.03
N GLY A 68 14.46 -1.61 5.03
CA GLY A 68 13.37 -2.56 4.83
C GLY A 68 12.03 -2.19 5.46
N LEU A 69 11.90 -0.98 6.01
CA LEU A 69 10.65 -0.44 6.51
C LEU A 69 10.45 1.00 6.05
N MET A 70 9.19 1.44 6.02
CA MET A 70 8.84 2.78 5.58
C MET A 70 9.22 3.80 6.67
N PRO A 71 10.07 4.79 6.39
CA PRO A 71 10.48 5.75 7.41
C PRO A 71 9.32 6.70 7.75
N VAL A 72 9.10 6.91 9.05
CA VAL A 72 8.14 7.88 9.58
C VAL A 72 8.81 8.73 10.66
N THR A 73 8.54 10.03 10.63
CA THR A 73 9.07 10.99 11.60
C THR A 73 8.13 11.16 12.78
N ALA A 74 8.68 11.46 13.97
CA ALA A 74 7.88 11.74 15.17
C ALA A 74 6.86 12.87 14.94
N GLU A 75 7.25 13.90 14.18
CA GLU A 75 6.38 15.02 13.81
C GLU A 75 5.17 14.57 13.00
N SER A 76 5.33 13.55 12.15
CA SER A 76 4.21 13.01 11.36
C SER A 76 3.25 12.22 12.24
N LEU A 77 3.75 11.52 13.26
CA LEU A 77 2.92 10.80 14.23
C LEU A 77 2.17 11.75 15.17
N VAL A 78 2.81 12.84 15.61
CA VAL A 78 2.16 13.88 16.42
C VAL A 78 1.03 14.56 15.65
N ARG A 79 1.21 14.82 14.34
CA ARG A 79 0.16 15.42 13.49
C ARG A 79 -1.10 14.57 13.40
N ILE A 80 -1.02 13.28 13.70
CA ILE A 80 -2.15 12.35 13.62
C ILE A 80 -2.55 11.78 14.98
N ASP A 81 -2.08 12.40 16.07
CA ASP A 81 -2.34 11.98 17.46
C ASP A 81 -1.97 10.51 17.73
N GLN A 82 -0.83 10.08 17.18
CA GLN A 82 -0.29 8.72 17.36
C GLN A 82 1.09 8.72 18.05
N GLN A 83 1.43 9.77 18.81
CA GLN A 83 2.68 9.80 19.57
C GLN A 83 2.83 8.65 20.57
N ASP A 84 1.73 8.11 21.09
CA ASP A 84 1.74 6.97 22.01
C ASP A 84 2.39 5.73 21.38
N ARG A 85 2.40 5.64 20.04
CA ARG A 85 3.06 4.56 19.28
C ARG A 85 4.58 4.63 19.29
N ILE A 86 5.18 5.71 19.79
CA ILE A 86 6.64 5.87 19.93
C ILE A 86 7.09 5.99 21.38
N GLU A 87 6.19 5.82 22.35
CA GLU A 87 6.58 5.77 23.76
C GLU A 87 7.58 4.64 24.02
N GLY A 88 8.73 5.00 24.61
CA GLY A 88 9.82 4.09 24.90
C GLY A 88 10.61 3.60 23.69
N ARG A 89 10.45 4.23 22.51
CA ARG A 89 11.17 3.87 21.28
C ARG A 89 12.27 4.85 20.94
N ALA A 90 13.35 4.32 20.39
CA ALA A 90 14.45 5.08 19.85
C ALA A 90 14.35 5.18 18.32
N GLU A 91 15.17 6.05 17.74
CA GLU A 91 15.38 6.09 16.30
C GLU A 91 15.90 4.74 15.79
N GLY A 92 15.35 4.28 14.66
CA GLY A 92 15.65 2.97 14.08
C GLY A 92 14.67 1.86 14.48
N ASP A 93 13.88 2.05 15.53
CA ASP A 93 12.91 1.06 16.01
C ASP A 93 11.71 0.96 15.07
N ALA A 94 11.24 -0.27 14.81
CA ALA A 94 9.99 -0.47 14.11
C ALA A 94 8.78 -0.02 14.95
N ILE A 95 7.83 0.61 14.29
CA ILE A 95 6.56 0.99 14.89
C ILE A 95 5.64 -0.26 14.94
N PRO A 96 5.10 -0.64 16.11
CA PRO A 96 4.25 -1.81 16.26
C PRO A 96 3.01 -1.72 15.39
N ARG A 97 2.57 -2.87 14.84
CA ARG A 97 1.35 -2.98 14.03
C ARG A 97 1.29 -2.00 12.84
N THR A 98 2.46 -1.64 12.30
CA THR A 98 2.57 -0.85 11.08
C THR A 98 3.72 -1.35 10.20
N LYS A 99 3.82 -0.80 8.99
CA LYS A 99 4.94 -0.99 8.06
C LYS A 99 6.10 -0.01 8.30
N ASN A 100 6.12 0.69 9.44
CA ASN A 100 6.93 1.89 9.61
C ASN A 100 8.12 1.68 10.57
N VAL A 101 9.15 2.50 10.38
CA VAL A 101 10.33 2.64 11.26
C VAL A 101 10.47 4.10 11.67
N LEU A 102 10.74 4.35 12.95
CA LEU A 102 10.98 5.70 13.46
C LEU A 102 12.32 6.21 12.94
N LYS A 103 12.31 7.32 12.21
CA LYS A 103 13.52 8.00 11.74
C LYS A 103 13.37 9.50 11.81
N THR A 104 14.47 10.21 12.03
CA THR A 104 14.55 11.65 11.82
C THR A 104 14.49 11.99 10.34
N LYS A 105 14.18 13.25 10.03
CA LYS A 105 14.12 13.72 8.65
C LYS A 105 15.49 13.69 7.99
N GLU A 106 16.53 13.98 8.76
CA GLU A 106 17.92 14.07 8.34
C GLU A 106 18.48 12.69 7.95
N ASP A 107 18.10 11.64 8.68
CA ASP A 107 18.54 10.26 8.44
C ASP A 107 17.61 9.45 7.51
N THR A 108 16.61 10.13 6.94
CA THR A 108 15.66 9.52 6.01
C THR A 108 16.06 9.74 4.55
N HIS A 109 16.47 8.66 3.89
CA HIS A 109 16.62 8.67 2.43
C HIS A 109 15.24 8.70 1.75
N PHE A 110 15.10 9.56 0.73
CA PHE A 110 13.84 9.77 0.00
C PHE A 110 12.66 10.24 0.88
N TYR A 111 12.92 11.11 1.86
CA TYR A 111 11.90 11.67 2.77
C TYR A 111 10.63 12.20 2.07
N VAL A 112 10.76 12.79 0.88
CA VAL A 112 9.59 13.30 0.13
C VAL A 112 8.62 12.19 -0.29
N LEU A 113 9.13 10.98 -0.52
CA LEU A 113 8.38 9.80 -0.94
C LEU A 113 7.86 8.98 0.25
N SER A 114 8.30 9.27 1.48
CA SER A 114 7.91 8.52 2.66
C SER A 114 6.47 8.82 3.11
N ASP A 115 6.03 8.11 4.15
CA ASP A 115 4.73 8.32 4.78
C ASP A 115 4.72 9.72 5.42
N ARG A 116 4.14 10.70 4.71
CA ARG A 116 4.06 12.12 5.13
C ARG A 116 2.72 12.79 4.88
N LEU A 117 1.87 12.20 4.04
CA LEU A 117 0.59 12.79 3.66
C LEU A 117 -0.44 12.40 4.70
N VAL A 118 -0.81 13.37 5.52
CA VAL A 118 -1.89 13.21 6.49
C VAL A 118 -3.20 13.43 5.75
N VAL A 119 -4.05 12.40 5.73
CA VAL A 119 -5.44 12.54 5.27
C VAL A 119 -6.31 12.70 6.50
N ASP A 120 -6.82 13.91 6.69
CA ASP A 120 -7.77 14.22 7.74
C ASP A 120 -9.07 13.46 7.47
N ASN A 121 -9.35 12.44 8.29
CA ASN A 121 -10.52 11.60 8.18
C ASN A 121 -11.07 11.33 9.60
N PRO A 122 -12.38 11.56 9.83
CA PRO A 122 -12.99 11.46 11.15
C PRO A 122 -12.95 10.07 11.81
N VAL A 123 -12.62 9.00 11.06
CA VAL A 123 -12.61 7.62 11.57
C VAL A 123 -11.20 7.07 11.79
N TYR A 124 -10.26 7.44 10.93
CA TYR A 124 -8.87 6.97 10.98
C TYR A 124 -8.00 7.94 10.17
N VAL A 125 -6.92 8.46 10.77
CA VAL A 125 -5.99 9.38 10.11
C VAL A 125 -4.76 8.59 9.62
N PRO A 126 -4.75 8.07 8.38
CA PRO A 126 -3.58 7.40 7.85
C PRO A 126 -2.49 8.42 7.53
N ILE A 127 -1.24 8.02 7.74
CA ILE A 127 -0.11 8.64 7.05
C ILE A 127 0.08 7.87 5.74
N LEU A 128 -0.10 8.56 4.62
CA LEU A 128 0.06 7.99 3.29
C LEU A 128 1.35 8.49 2.65
N SER A 129 1.91 7.65 1.80
CA SER A 129 2.99 8.03 0.88
C SER A 129 2.43 8.53 -0.46
N ILE A 130 3.29 9.18 -1.24
CA ILE A 130 2.95 9.54 -2.63
C ILE A 130 2.70 8.28 -3.46
N GLY A 131 3.47 7.21 -3.23
CA GLY A 131 3.27 5.94 -3.94
C GLY A 131 1.93 5.29 -3.60
N ASP A 132 1.44 5.38 -2.36
CA ASP A 132 0.09 4.89 -2.00
C ASP A 132 -1.02 5.60 -2.80
N LEU A 133 -0.91 6.91 -3.01
CA LEU A 133 -1.86 7.66 -3.86
C LEU A 133 -1.80 7.20 -5.32
N VAL A 134 -0.60 6.98 -5.85
CA VAL A 134 -0.41 6.50 -7.22
C VAL A 134 -0.94 5.08 -7.38
N ILE A 135 -0.70 4.18 -6.42
CA ILE A 135 -1.28 2.83 -6.39
C ILE A 135 -2.81 2.91 -6.39
N GLY A 136 -3.39 3.78 -5.54
CA GLY A 136 -4.83 4.01 -5.48
C GLY A 136 -5.42 4.46 -6.82
N ALA A 137 -4.78 5.41 -7.49
CA ALA A 137 -5.19 5.87 -8.81
C ALA A 137 -5.14 4.73 -9.85
N GLY A 138 -4.05 3.95 -9.86
CA GLY A 138 -3.91 2.80 -10.75
C GLY A 138 -4.93 1.70 -10.48
N LEU A 139 -5.34 1.50 -9.23
CA LEU A 139 -6.43 0.59 -8.87
C LEU A 139 -7.77 1.08 -9.44
N VAL A 140 -8.08 2.37 -9.32
CA VAL A 140 -9.30 2.96 -9.92
C VAL A 140 -9.34 2.75 -11.43
N VAL A 141 -8.24 3.01 -12.13
CA VAL A 141 -8.12 2.76 -13.58
C VAL A 141 -8.33 1.27 -13.91
N THR A 142 -7.67 0.38 -13.16
CA THR A 142 -7.79 -1.07 -13.36
C THR A 142 -9.23 -1.57 -13.16
N LEU A 143 -9.93 -1.06 -12.14
CA LEU A 143 -11.33 -1.40 -11.90
C LEU A 143 -12.23 -0.83 -12.99
N GLY A 144 -11.99 0.40 -13.44
CA GLY A 144 -12.69 1.02 -14.56
C GLY A 144 -12.63 0.14 -15.82
N ASP A 145 -11.43 -0.24 -16.24
CA ASP A 145 -11.20 -1.12 -17.40
C ASP A 145 -11.92 -2.48 -17.26
N LEU A 146 -12.01 -3.00 -16.04
CA LEU A 146 -12.60 -4.30 -15.76
C LEU A 146 -14.14 -4.29 -15.73
N PHE A 147 -14.75 -3.18 -15.27
CA PHE A 147 -16.19 -3.08 -15.06
C PHE A 147 -16.93 -2.35 -16.18
N LEU A 148 -16.35 -1.32 -16.80
CA LEU A 148 -17.01 -0.53 -17.85
C LEU A 148 -17.53 -1.39 -19.03
N PRO A 149 -16.76 -2.34 -19.58
CA PRO A 149 -17.26 -3.20 -20.67
C PRO A 149 -18.38 -4.15 -20.24
N ARG A 150 -18.37 -4.60 -18.97
CA ARG A 150 -19.40 -5.51 -18.43
C ARG A 150 -20.72 -4.80 -18.21
N VAL A 151 -20.69 -3.58 -17.68
CA VAL A 151 -21.88 -2.74 -17.49
C VAL A 151 -22.52 -2.41 -18.83
N GLN A 152 -21.72 -2.08 -19.85
CA GLN A 152 -22.23 -1.80 -21.20
C GLN A 152 -22.90 -3.03 -21.83
N ARG A 153 -22.29 -4.22 -21.74
CA ARG A 153 -22.92 -5.46 -22.23
C ARG A 153 -24.20 -5.83 -21.47
N SER A 154 -24.24 -5.64 -20.16
CA SER A 154 -25.45 -5.89 -19.36
C SER A 154 -26.59 -4.95 -19.73
N ARG A 155 -26.30 -3.68 -20.07
CA ARG A 155 -27.30 -2.71 -20.53
C ARG A 155 -27.80 -2.99 -21.95
N GLN A 156 -26.97 -3.58 -22.80
CA GLN A 156 -27.32 -3.92 -24.18
C GLN A 156 -27.94 -5.32 -24.33
N ALA A 157 -28.03 -6.11 -23.26
CA ALA A 157 -28.68 -7.41 -23.30
C ALA A 157 -30.18 -7.24 -23.64
N PRO A 158 -30.69 -7.87 -24.72
CA PRO A 158 -32.09 -7.71 -25.12
C PRO A 158 -33.00 -8.22 -23.99
N ALA A 159 -34.05 -7.45 -23.68
CA ALA A 159 -35.09 -7.87 -22.75
C ALA A 159 -35.64 -9.23 -23.21
N LYS A 160 -35.56 -10.24 -22.33
CA LYS A 160 -36.06 -11.59 -22.59
C LYS A 160 -37.54 -11.44 -23.02
N PRO A 161 -37.95 -11.92 -24.20
CA PRO A 161 -39.34 -11.79 -24.63
C PRO A 161 -40.21 -12.46 -23.57
N SER A 162 -41.09 -11.67 -22.96
CA SER A 162 -42.14 -12.18 -22.08
C SER A 162 -42.88 -13.24 -22.86
N ARG A 163 -42.91 -14.48 -22.36
CA ARG A 163 -43.75 -15.54 -22.91
C ARG A 163 -45.21 -15.14 -22.69
N ALA A 164 -45.73 -14.32 -23.59
CA ALA A 164 -47.14 -14.04 -23.69
C ALA A 164 -47.80 -15.22 -24.40
N ASN A 165 -48.46 -16.04 -23.58
CA ASN A 165 -49.70 -16.78 -23.83
C ASN A 165 -49.69 -17.86 -24.94
N LEU A 166 -49.66 -19.12 -24.47
CA LEU A 166 -50.31 -20.28 -25.11
C LEU A 166 -51.83 -20.11 -25.12
#